data_AF-A0AA86S866-F1
#
_entry.id   AF-A0AA86S866-F1
#
_cell.length_a   1.000
_cell.length_b   1.000
_cell.length_c   1.000
_cell.angle_alpha   90.00
_cell.angle_beta   90.00
_cell.angle_gamma   90.00
#
_symmetry.space_group_name_H-M   'P 1'
#
loop_
_entity.id
_entity.type
_entity.pdbx_description
1 polymer ?
#
loop_
_entity_poly.entity_id
_entity_poly.type
_entity_poly.pdbx_seq_one_letter_code
_entity_poly.pdbx_strand_id
1 'polypeptide(L)'
;MSGGNRGGPPKHQNKYAWKPNAGRKINETEVGGRFRPLSEITGVCPRCKEQIEWKRRYGKYKPLLQPAKWMCEGAWCMRKVLLQ
;
A
#
# COMPACT_ATOMS: atom_id res chain seq x y z
N MET A 1 21.91 -30.81 7.23
CA MET A 1 22.25 -29.76 8.21
C MET A 1 20.95 -29.25 8.82
N SER A 2 20.55 -29.76 9.99
CA SER A 2 19.31 -29.36 10.65
C SER A 2 19.54 -28.05 11.41
N GLY A 3 19.23 -26.92 10.78
CA GLY A 3 19.24 -25.62 11.45
C GLY A 3 18.16 -25.60 12.52
N GLY A 4 18.56 -25.70 13.79
CA GLY A 4 17.65 -25.70 14.92
C GLY A 4 16.70 -24.50 14.87
N ASN A 5 15.40 -24.78 14.89
CA ASN A 5 14.35 -23.78 14.94
C ASN A 5 14.50 -23.00 16.25
N ARG A 6 15.19 -21.86 16.21
CA ARG A 6 15.18 -20.85 17.29
C ARG A 6 13.80 -20.17 17.26
N GLY A 7 12.75 -20.92 17.57
CA GLY A 7 11.34 -20.55 17.42
C GLY A 7 10.82 -19.59 18.49
N GLY A 8 11.71 -18.80 19.09
CA GLY A 8 11.33 -17.78 20.05
C GLY A 8 10.92 -16.49 19.32
N PRO A 9 9.92 -15.76 19.83
CA PRO A 9 9.66 -14.41 19.37
C PRO A 9 10.95 -13.56 19.42
N PRO A 10 11.14 -12.59 18.50
CA PRO A 10 12.30 -11.72 18.50
C PRO A 10 12.54 -11.09 19.87
N LYS A 11 13.78 -11.09 20.38
CA LYS A 11 14.13 -10.53 21.69
C LYS A 11 13.68 -9.07 21.86
N HIS A 12 13.62 -8.31 20.76
CA HIS A 12 13.19 -6.92 20.73
C HIS A 12 11.96 -6.79 19.82
N GLN A 13 10.80 -7.25 20.30
CA GLN A 13 9.54 -6.96 19.62
C GLN A 13 9.15 -5.50 19.83
N ASN A 14 8.59 -4.88 18.80
CA ASN A 14 8.04 -3.52 18.91
C ASN A 14 6.86 -3.53 19.89
N LYS A 15 6.94 -2.76 20.98
CA LYS A 15 5.84 -2.60 21.95
C LYS A 15 4.64 -1.86 21.36
N TYR A 16 4.89 -1.02 20.37
CA TYR A 16 3.86 -0.23 19.69
C TYR A 16 3.95 -0.43 18.18
N ALA A 17 2.81 -0.69 17.55
CA ALA A 17 2.72 -0.70 16.10
C ALA A 17 2.85 0.74 15.58
N TRP A 18 3.79 0.97 14.66
CA TRP A 18 3.91 2.26 13.99
C TRP A 18 2.63 2.54 13.19
N LYS A 19 1.96 3.64 13.55
CA LYS A 19 0.77 4.12 12.85
C LYS A 19 1.20 5.20 11.85
N PRO A 20 1.05 4.98 10.54
CA PRO A 20 1.55 5.91 9.52
C PRO A 20 0.92 7.32 9.61
N ASN A 21 -0.32 7.40 10.09
CA ASN A 21 -1.04 8.66 10.26
C ASN A 21 -1.04 9.18 11.70
N ALA A 22 -0.19 8.65 12.59
CA ALA A 22 -0.11 9.15 13.97
C ALA A 22 0.32 10.62 13.98
N GLY A 23 -0.51 11.49 14.55
CA GLY A 23 -0.22 12.91 14.74
C GLY A 23 -0.43 13.80 13.51
N ARG A 24 -0.83 13.26 12.34
CA ARG A 24 -1.24 14.09 11.20
C ARG A 24 -2.75 14.33 11.24
N LYS A 25 -3.15 15.61 11.28
CA LYS A 25 -4.55 16.01 11.05
C LYS A 25 -4.87 15.75 9.57
N ILE A 26 -5.49 14.61 9.29
CA ILE A 26 -6.00 14.31 7.95
C ILE A 26 -7.23 15.21 7.76
N ASN A 27 -7.16 16.14 6.81
CA ASN A 27 -8.35 16.90 6.43
C ASN A 27 -9.29 15.94 5.69
N GLU A 28 -10.59 15.98 5.99
CA GLU A 28 -11.55 14.99 5.45
C GLU A 28 -11.68 15.04 3.91
N THR A 29 -11.16 16.11 3.29
CA THR A 29 -11.05 16.32 1.84
C THR A 29 -9.87 15.60 1.18
N GLU A 30 -8.93 15.05 1.95
CA GLU A 30 -7.80 14.27 1.42
C GLU A 30 -8.22 12.87 0.97
N VAL A 31 -7.49 12.31 0.00
CA VAL A 31 -7.75 10.99 -0.58
C VAL A 31 -7.55 9.92 0.50
N GLY A 32 -8.64 9.23 0.87
CA GLY A 32 -8.68 8.27 1.99
C GLY A 32 -9.32 8.81 3.26
N GLY A 33 -9.81 10.05 3.24
CA GLY A 33 -10.74 10.58 4.24
C GLY A 33 -12.18 10.11 4.03
N ARG A 34 -13.07 10.50 4.94
CA ARG A 34 -14.49 10.10 4.94
C ARG A 34 -15.24 10.53 3.67
N PHE A 35 -14.91 11.69 3.11
CA PHE A 35 -15.60 12.25 1.95
C PHE A 35 -14.98 11.85 0.60
N ARG A 36 -13.73 11.37 0.58
CA ARG A 36 -13.05 10.89 -0.64
C ARG A 36 -12.49 9.49 -0.43
N PRO A 37 -13.33 8.45 -0.46
CA PRO A 37 -12.86 7.07 -0.38
C PRO A 37 -11.91 6.75 -1.54
N LEU A 38 -10.93 5.88 -1.28
CA LEU A 38 -10.02 5.42 -2.32
C LEU A 38 -10.78 4.61 -3.36
N SER A 39 -10.63 4.97 -4.64
CA SER A 39 -11.17 4.19 -5.75
C SER A 39 -10.69 2.74 -5.69
N GLU A 40 -11.56 1.82 -6.08
CA GLU A 40 -11.22 0.40 -6.16
C GLU A 40 -10.04 0.17 -7.11
N ILE A 41 -9.24 -0.85 -6.80
CA ILE A 41 -8.09 -1.22 -7.60
C ILE A 41 -8.56 -2.21 -8.66
N THR A 42 -8.89 -1.70 -9.84
CA THR A 42 -9.36 -2.49 -10.98
C THR A 42 -8.34 -2.50 -12.12
N GLY A 43 -8.30 -3.57 -12.91
CA GLY A 43 -7.47 -3.63 -14.14
C GLY A 43 -5.96 -3.75 -13.92
N VAL A 44 -5.52 -4.22 -12.74
CA VAL A 44 -4.10 -4.48 -12.43
C VAL A 44 -3.86 -5.92 -12.02
N CYS A 45 -2.64 -6.41 -12.22
CA CYS A 45 -2.22 -7.74 -11.82
C CYS A 45 -2.29 -7.95 -10.28
N PRO A 46 -2.43 -9.18 -9.75
CA PRO A 46 -2.48 -9.43 -8.30
C PRO A 46 -1.26 -8.88 -7.55
N ARG A 47 -0.06 -9.12 -8.07
CA ARG A 47 1.19 -8.54 -7.56
C ARG A 47 1.13 -7.01 -7.52
N CYS A 48 0.61 -6.40 -8.58
CA CYS A 48 0.47 -4.96 -8.71
C CYS A 48 -0.52 -4.42 -7.68
N LYS A 49 -1.63 -5.12 -7.46
CA LYS A 49 -2.69 -4.81 -6.51
C LYS A 49 -2.14 -4.71 -5.09
N GLU A 50 -1.40 -5.73 -4.66
CA GLU A 50 -0.74 -5.77 -3.35
C GLU A 50 0.18 -4.57 -3.12
N GLN A 51 0.94 -4.18 -4.16
CA GLN A 51 1.80 -2.99 -4.08
C GLN A 51 1.00 -1.69 -3.96
N ILE A 52 -0.17 -1.56 -4.62
CA ILE A 52 -1.04 -0.39 -4.40
C ILE A 52 -1.53 -0.39 -2.95
N GLU A 53 -2.08 -1.51 -2.50
CA GLU A 53 -2.72 -1.66 -1.19
C GLU A 53 -1.71 -1.41 -0.07
N TRP A 54 -0.49 -1.91 -0.20
CA TRP A 54 0.59 -1.62 0.74
C TRP A 54 0.91 -0.12 0.78
N LYS A 55 1.13 0.52 -0.39
CA LYS A 55 1.42 1.96 -0.43
C LYS A 55 0.27 2.80 0.15
N ARG A 56 -0.99 2.41 -0.09
CA ARG A 56 -2.19 3.04 0.47
C ARG A 56 -2.26 2.89 1.99
N ARG A 57 -2.08 1.68 2.51
CA ARG A 57 -2.08 1.38 3.96
C ARG A 57 -1.03 2.17 4.73
N TYR A 58 0.13 2.41 4.12
CA TYR A 58 1.23 3.14 4.76
C TYR A 58 1.33 4.63 4.38
N GLY A 59 0.31 5.19 3.71
CA GLY A 59 0.29 6.62 3.35
C GLY A 59 1.37 7.04 2.32
N LYS A 60 2.02 6.08 1.66
CA LYS A 60 3.06 6.31 0.65
C LYS A 60 2.51 6.36 -0.78
N TYR A 61 1.18 6.30 -0.94
CA TYR A 61 0.55 6.30 -2.25
C TYR A 61 0.34 7.73 -2.76
N LYS A 62 1.11 8.12 -3.77
CA LYS A 62 0.86 9.35 -4.53
C LYS A 62 -0.20 9.05 -5.60
N PRO A 63 -1.33 9.79 -5.62
CA PRO A 63 -2.32 9.61 -6.67
C PRO A 63 -1.71 10.02 -8.02
N LEU A 64 -2.07 9.29 -9.07
CA LEU A 64 -1.52 9.47 -10.40
C LEU A 64 -2.51 10.29 -11.24
N LEU A 65 -2.03 11.35 -11.87
CA LEU A 65 -2.81 12.15 -12.82
C LEU A 65 -2.99 11.44 -14.17
N GLN A 66 -2.01 10.64 -14.57
CA GLN A 66 -2.00 9.87 -15.81
C GLN A 66 -1.76 8.39 -15.49
N PRO A 67 -2.29 7.45 -16.31
CA PRO A 67 -2.05 6.04 -16.10
C PRO A 67 -0.55 5.74 -16.18
N ALA A 68 -0.02 5.04 -15.18
CA ALA A 68 1.37 4.62 -15.17
C ALA A 68 1.49 3.18 -15.66
N LYS A 69 2.49 2.93 -16.51
CA LYS A 69 2.78 1.61 -17.08
C LYS A 69 3.91 0.96 -16.30
N TRP A 70 3.68 -0.23 -15.74
CA TRP A 70 4.69 -1.01 -15.01
C TRP A 70 4.93 -2.35 -15.70
N MET A 71 6.17 -2.84 -15.67
CA MET A 71 6.50 -4.17 -16.20
C MET A 71 6.33 -5.22 -15.10
N CYS A 72 5.51 -6.23 -15.36
CA CYS A 72 5.26 -7.35 -14.45
C CYS A 72 5.33 -8.65 -15.27
N GLU A 73 6.28 -9.53 -14.93
CA GLU A 73 6.40 -10.88 -15.52
C GLU A 73 6.35 -10.89 -17.06
N GLY A 74 7.09 -9.96 -17.69
CA GLY A 74 7.17 -9.85 -19.15
C GLY A 74 5.98 -9.18 -19.83
N ALA A 75 4.92 -8.84 -19.10
CA ALA A 75 3.76 -8.11 -19.60
C ALA A 75 3.71 -6.67 -19.05
N TRP A 76 3.11 -5.79 -19.83
CA TRP A 76 2.87 -4.41 -19.45
C TRP A 76 1.56 -4.29 -18.67
N CYS A 77 1.62 -3.95 -17.39
CA CYS A 77 0.46 -3.64 -16.58
C CYS A 77 0.22 -2.12 -16.57
N MET A 78 -0.98 -1.68 -16.97
CA MET A 78 -1.37 -0.27 -16.86
C MET A 78 -2.12 -0.04 -15.55
N ARG A 79 -1.58 0.82 -14.70
CA ARG A 79 -2.26 1.30 -13.50
C ARG A 79 -3.00 2.59 -13.86
N LYS A 80 -4.31 2.50 -14.08
CA LYS A 80 -5.19 3.68 -14.19
C LYS A 80 -5.97 3.80 -12.87
N VAL A 81 -5.48 4.65 -11.98
CA VAL A 81 -6.28 5.07 -10.82
C VAL A 81 -6.82 6.44 -11.16
N LEU A 82 -8.05 6.47 -11.68
CA LEU A 82 -8.78 7.73 -11.82
C LEU A 82 -9.01 8.28 -10.41
N LEU A 83 -8.42 9.45 -10.14
CA LEU A 83 -8.90 10.35 -9.11
C LEU A 83 -10.35 10.70 -9.49
N GLN A 84 -11.31 10.23 -8.70
CA GLN A 84 -12.69 10.71 -8.75
C GLN A 84 -12.83 11.91 -7.79
#